data_AF-A0A8J7NXB4-F1
#
_entry.id   AF-A0A8J7NXB4-F1
#
_cell.length_a   1.000
_cell.length_b   1.000
_cell.length_c   1.000
_cell.angle_alpha   90.00
_cell.angle_beta   90.00
_cell.angle_gamma   90.00
#
_symmetry.space_group_name_H-M   'P 1'
#
loop_
_entity.id
_entity.type
_entity.pdbx_description
1 polymer ?
#
loop_
_entity_poly.entity_id
_entity_poly.type
_entity_poly.pdbx_seq_one_letter_code
_entity_poly.pdbx_strand_id
1 'polypeptide(L)'
;MRAPLCTFCCCGLLNRTLAVVFMVSLAFSIVIGNVVTITVFLQTRQFRTPQGYLKVSLALADMMVGLLVVPFSVYTEITLMVTSTPPAWYQGDSVAAHGGLESSWQPCKLIGPVFAGCTFVSISTIFLMTVERCVAILKPLHKDSILTHRRILLLIVLSWVGSFLLALAPLILTNGFTLEYNECSRMCNYAPLWDGKPPPPKGNILLLFPAFDLTLLGLTLVVNVMSFTSIRRYSQKRKLLAEGGLGGDSSTGGCSQRPSFSDIKAAKTIGILTFAFTASFFPIAVFVLGNVVGYQWCNFSFFAFWILTSNSCCNVIIYSVRDQRFRKGVAVLFRKEPVPPHGEKI
;
A
#
# COMPACT_ATOMS: atom_id res chain seq x y z
N MET A 1 -7.50 22.29 -30.85
CA MET A 1 -6.99 22.99 -29.65
C MET A 1 -8.14 23.70 -28.95
N ARG A 2 -8.67 23.12 -27.88
CA ARG A 2 -9.33 23.87 -26.81
C ARG A 2 -8.52 23.53 -25.57
N ALA A 3 -7.92 24.54 -24.93
CA ALA A 3 -7.48 24.38 -23.54
C ALA A 3 -8.69 23.81 -22.78
N PRO A 4 -8.53 22.79 -21.92
CA PRO A 4 -9.61 22.42 -21.03
C PRO A 4 -9.95 23.70 -20.27
N LEU A 5 -11.15 24.24 -20.52
CA LEU A 5 -11.66 25.37 -19.77
C LEU A 5 -11.56 24.96 -18.30
N CYS A 6 -10.67 25.64 -17.58
CA CYS A 6 -10.61 25.61 -16.13
C CYS A 6 -12.02 25.90 -15.64
N THR A 7 -12.73 24.85 -15.23
CA THR A 7 -14.01 24.98 -14.57
C THR A 7 -13.70 25.63 -13.22
N PHE A 8 -14.44 26.69 -12.90
CA PHE A 8 -14.28 27.68 -11.84
C PHE A 8 -13.83 27.18 -10.44
N CYS A 9 -13.82 25.88 -10.17
CA CYS A 9 -13.46 25.27 -8.89
C CYS A 9 -11.95 24.94 -8.75
N CYS A 10 -11.18 24.85 -9.85
CA CYS A 10 -9.78 24.36 -9.80
C CYS A 10 -8.68 25.43 -9.85
N CYS A 11 -9.02 26.72 -10.03
CA CYS A 11 -8.04 27.80 -10.23
C CYS A 11 -7.94 28.82 -9.08
N GLY A 12 -8.61 28.59 -7.95
CA GLY A 12 -8.44 29.46 -6.78
C GLY A 12 -7.09 29.20 -6.11
N LEU A 13 -6.31 30.27 -5.85
CA LEU A 13 -5.12 30.21 -5.00
C LEU A 13 -5.42 29.48 -3.68
N LEU A 14 -6.59 29.73 -3.10
CA LEU A 14 -7.08 29.05 -1.89
C LEU A 14 -7.14 27.52 -2.06
N ASN A 15 -7.73 27.01 -3.14
CA ASN A 15 -7.88 25.56 -3.36
C ASN A 15 -6.53 24.88 -3.60
N ARG A 16 -5.62 25.56 -4.29
CA ARG A 16 -4.23 25.13 -4.48
C ARG A 16 -3.49 25.08 -3.14
N THR A 17 -3.59 26.13 -2.32
CA THR A 17 -2.99 26.16 -0.98
C THR A 17 -3.56 25.07 -0.07
N LEU A 18 -4.88 24.88 -0.06
CA LEU A 18 -5.53 23.81 0.73
C LEU A 18 -5.05 22.43 0.29
N ALA A 19 -4.92 22.18 -1.02
CA ALA A 19 -4.37 20.94 -1.53
C ALA A 19 -2.93 20.72 -1.03
N VAL A 20 -2.05 21.73 -1.13
CA VAL A 20 -0.66 21.61 -0.66
C VAL A 20 -0.58 21.35 0.84
N VAL A 21 -1.37 22.05 1.65
CA VAL A 21 -1.45 21.81 3.11
C VAL A 21 -1.89 20.37 3.40
N PHE A 22 -2.90 19.88 2.68
CA PHE A 22 -3.33 18.49 2.78
C PHE A 22 -2.20 17.51 2.41
N MET A 23 -1.52 17.72 1.27
CA MET A 23 -0.43 16.86 0.81
C MET A 23 0.74 16.83 1.81
N VAL A 24 1.16 17.99 2.34
CA VAL A 24 2.24 18.09 3.33
C VAL A 24 1.87 17.40 4.64
N SER A 25 0.66 17.65 5.16
CA SER A 25 0.20 16.99 6.39
C SER A 25 0.08 15.48 6.23
N LEU A 26 -0.35 15.02 5.05
CA LEU A 26 -0.42 13.61 4.70
C LEU A 26 0.99 12.99 4.64
N ALA A 27 1.93 13.61 3.93
CA ALA A 27 3.32 13.14 3.85
C ALA A 27 3.93 12.95 5.25
N PHE A 28 3.80 13.95 6.13
CA PHE A 28 4.31 13.88 7.49
C PHE A 28 3.66 12.74 8.29
N SER A 29 2.34 12.59 8.17
CA SER A 29 1.59 11.51 8.83
C SER A 29 2.01 10.13 8.34
N ILE A 30 2.21 9.95 7.04
CA ILE A 30 2.69 8.70 6.42
C ILE A 30 4.08 8.37 6.98
N VAL A 31 5.01 9.32 6.92
CA VAL A 31 6.41 9.11 7.32
C VAL A 31 6.49 8.76 8.80
N ILE A 32 5.90 9.58 9.68
CA ILE A 32 5.96 9.33 11.13
C ILE A 32 5.30 7.99 11.48
N GLY A 33 4.09 7.75 10.98
CA GLY A 33 3.34 6.54 11.31
C GLY A 33 4.09 5.26 10.91
N ASN A 34 4.70 5.28 9.72
CA ASN A 34 5.44 4.12 9.22
C ASN A 34 6.84 3.98 9.86
N VAL A 35 7.53 5.07 10.19
CA VAL A 35 8.77 5.03 10.98
C VAL A 35 8.53 4.41 12.36
N VAL A 36 7.46 4.83 13.05
CA VAL A 36 7.06 4.21 14.33
C VAL A 36 6.80 2.72 14.14
N THR A 37 6.11 2.35 13.06
CA THR A 37 5.81 0.95 12.75
C THR A 37 7.07 0.12 12.55
N ILE A 38 7.99 0.58 11.71
CA ILE A 38 9.29 -0.07 11.47
C ILE A 38 10.04 -0.22 12.80
N THR A 39 10.13 0.86 13.59
CA THR A 39 10.84 0.89 14.87
C THR A 39 10.28 -0.16 15.84
N VAL A 40 8.96 -0.20 16.03
CA VAL A 40 8.29 -1.13 16.95
C VAL A 40 8.57 -2.59 16.57
N PHE A 41 8.44 -2.94 15.29
CA PHE A 41 8.58 -4.33 14.82
C PHE A 41 10.04 -4.79 14.73
N LEU A 42 11.01 -3.89 14.50
CA LEU A 42 12.43 -4.25 14.44
C LEU A 42 13.13 -4.28 15.80
N GLN A 43 12.80 -3.36 16.71
CA GLN A 43 13.45 -3.26 18.02
C GLN A 43 12.95 -4.32 19.01
N THR A 44 11.71 -4.80 18.87
CA THR A 44 11.15 -5.78 19.79
C THR A 44 11.44 -7.20 19.31
N ARG A 45 12.37 -7.91 19.98
CA ARG A 45 12.75 -9.30 19.62
C ARG A 45 11.54 -10.26 19.53
N GLN A 46 10.53 -10.05 20.38
CA GLN A 46 9.28 -10.83 20.38
C GLN A 46 8.44 -10.66 19.11
N PHE A 47 8.68 -9.62 18.30
CA PHE A 47 7.92 -9.33 17.10
C PHE A 47 8.61 -9.78 15.80
N ARG A 48 9.82 -10.35 15.88
CA ARG A 48 10.57 -10.96 14.77
C ARG A 48 9.94 -12.28 14.32
N THR A 49 8.71 -12.20 13.84
CA THR A 49 7.87 -13.29 13.33
C THR A 49 7.63 -13.09 11.83
N PRO A 50 7.26 -14.12 11.06
CA PRO A 50 6.82 -13.98 9.66
C PRO A 50 5.90 -12.77 9.40
N GLN A 51 4.88 -12.62 10.25
CA GLN A 51 3.94 -11.51 10.17
C GLN A 51 4.58 -10.15 10.48
N GLY A 52 5.56 -10.10 11.39
CA GLY A 52 6.32 -8.88 11.69
C GLY A 52 7.11 -8.39 10.48
N TYR A 53 7.79 -9.29 9.77
CA TYR A 53 8.53 -8.94 8.55
C TYR A 53 7.61 -8.43 7.43
N LEU A 54 6.43 -9.04 7.26
CA LEU A 54 5.44 -8.54 6.30
C LEU A 54 4.94 -7.14 6.68
N LYS A 55 4.74 -6.84 7.97
CA LYS A 55 4.34 -5.49 8.41
C LYS A 55 5.42 -4.44 8.15
N VAL A 56 6.69 -4.82 8.35
CA VAL A 56 7.83 -3.97 7.99
C VAL A 56 7.89 -3.74 6.49
N SER A 57 7.69 -4.77 5.66
CA SER A 57 7.62 -4.63 4.20
C SER A 57 6.54 -3.63 3.77
N LEU A 58 5.34 -3.75 4.34
CA LEU A 58 4.23 -2.81 4.07
C LEU A 58 4.61 -1.37 4.48
N ALA A 59 5.16 -1.19 5.69
CA ALA A 59 5.56 0.11 6.19
C ALA A 59 6.70 0.75 5.36
N LEU A 60 7.61 -0.05 4.80
CA LEU A 60 8.67 0.43 3.89
C LEU A 60 8.08 0.95 2.57
N ALA A 61 7.14 0.23 1.97
CA ALA A 61 6.46 0.67 0.74
C ALA A 61 5.67 1.97 0.98
N ASP A 62 4.88 2.01 2.04
CA ASP A 62 4.10 3.19 2.44
C ASP A 62 5.03 4.40 2.73
N MET A 63 6.17 4.17 3.40
CA MET A 63 7.16 5.21 3.67
C MET A 63 7.81 5.77 2.40
N MET A 64 8.10 4.94 1.40
CA MET A 64 8.64 5.41 0.11
C MET A 64 7.66 6.36 -0.60
N VAL A 65 6.35 6.10 -0.53
CA VAL A 65 5.33 7.01 -1.07
C VAL A 65 5.36 8.35 -0.33
N GLY A 66 5.45 8.33 1.01
CA GLY A 66 5.50 9.55 1.83
C GLY A 66 6.80 10.35 1.70
N LEU A 67 7.93 9.71 1.37
CA LEU A 67 9.25 10.36 1.25
C LEU A 67 9.59 10.81 -0.18
N LEU A 68 9.10 10.13 -1.20
CA LEU A 68 9.48 10.39 -2.59
C LEU A 68 8.31 10.95 -3.40
N VAL A 69 7.16 10.26 -3.40
CA VAL A 69 6.04 10.59 -4.29
C VAL A 69 5.35 11.87 -3.85
N VAL A 70 4.89 11.92 -2.60
CA VAL A 70 4.13 13.07 -2.08
C VAL A 70 4.98 14.35 -2.03
N PRO A 71 6.25 14.33 -1.58
CA PRO A 71 7.09 15.52 -1.58
C PRO A 71 7.40 16.04 -2.98
N PHE A 72 7.55 15.16 -3.97
CA PHE A 72 7.70 15.57 -5.37
C PHE A 72 6.45 16.31 -5.87
N SER A 73 5.25 15.80 -5.59
CA SER A 73 3.99 16.50 -5.91
C SER A 73 3.90 17.86 -5.23
N VAL A 74 4.25 17.96 -3.95
CA VAL A 74 4.27 19.22 -3.20
C VAL A 74 5.25 20.21 -3.82
N TYR A 75 6.47 19.78 -4.11
CA TYR A 75 7.49 20.63 -4.74
C TYR A 75 7.02 21.17 -6.10
N THR A 76 6.41 20.30 -6.91
CA THR A 76 5.86 20.67 -8.22
C THR A 76 4.77 21.74 -8.07
N GLU A 77 3.81 21.54 -7.18
CA GLU A 77 2.71 22.48 -6.97
C GLU A 77 3.18 23.82 -6.40
N ILE A 78 4.11 23.82 -5.45
CA ILE A 78 4.71 25.06 -4.91
C ILE A 78 5.44 25.81 -6.03
N THR A 79 6.22 25.11 -6.84
CA THR A 79 6.93 25.72 -7.96
C THR A 79 5.95 26.36 -8.94
N LEU A 80 4.89 25.65 -9.35
CA LEU A 80 3.85 26.21 -10.23
C LEU A 80 3.07 27.39 -9.62
N MET A 81 3.01 27.50 -8.28
CA MET A 81 2.38 28.64 -7.60
C MET A 81 3.31 29.85 -7.53
N VAL A 82 4.60 29.63 -7.29
CA VAL A 82 5.60 30.70 -7.08
C VAL A 82 6.17 31.20 -8.41
N THR A 83 6.45 30.29 -9.34
CA THR A 83 6.99 30.61 -10.65
C THR A 83 5.88 30.54 -11.69
N SER A 84 5.62 31.64 -12.40
CA SER A 84 4.64 31.69 -13.49
C SER A 84 5.04 30.86 -14.73
N THR A 85 6.22 30.25 -14.71
CA THR A 85 6.74 29.36 -15.76
C THR A 85 6.83 27.93 -15.24
N PRO A 86 6.27 26.94 -15.95
CA PRO A 86 6.42 25.55 -15.56
C PRO A 86 7.89 25.10 -15.61
N PRO A 87 8.33 24.23 -14.68
CA PRO A 87 9.69 23.69 -14.70
C PRO A 87 10.02 22.99 -16.02
N ALA A 88 11.30 22.97 -16.42
CA ALA A 88 11.72 22.35 -17.69
C ALA A 88 11.38 20.85 -17.84
N TRP A 89 11.15 20.15 -16.72
CA TRP A 89 10.75 18.73 -16.69
C TRP A 89 9.23 18.51 -16.62
N TYR A 90 8.44 19.59 -16.60
CA TYR A 90 6.99 19.58 -16.41
C TYR A 90 6.23 19.15 -17.68
N GLN A 91 6.66 19.65 -18.84
CA GLN A 91 6.11 19.31 -20.13
C GLN A 91 6.92 18.15 -20.72
N GLY A 92 6.30 16.99 -20.92
CA GLY A 92 6.95 15.87 -21.62
C GLY A 92 7.39 16.27 -23.04
N ASP A 93 8.29 15.45 -23.61
CA ASP A 93 9.18 15.59 -24.78
C ASP A 93 8.69 16.31 -26.08
N SER A 94 7.51 16.92 -26.11
CA SER A 94 7.01 17.79 -27.17
C SER A 94 7.90 19.00 -27.52
N VAL A 95 8.85 19.39 -26.66
CA VAL A 95 9.86 20.43 -26.95
C VAL A 95 11.17 19.85 -27.51
N ALA A 96 11.42 18.53 -27.35
CA ALA A 96 12.62 17.87 -27.89
C ALA A 96 12.60 17.76 -29.43
N ALA A 97 11.46 18.02 -30.07
CA ALA A 97 11.35 18.08 -31.54
C ALA A 97 12.06 19.29 -32.17
N HIS A 98 12.55 20.26 -31.38
CA HIS A 98 13.23 21.47 -31.87
C HIS A 98 14.70 21.59 -31.37
N GLY A 99 15.49 20.52 -31.52
CA GLY A 99 16.95 20.64 -31.62
C GLY A 99 17.72 21.06 -30.36
N GLY A 100 17.25 20.70 -29.17
CA GLY A 100 17.97 20.90 -27.90
C GLY A 100 18.68 19.63 -27.41
N LEU A 101 19.91 19.80 -26.93
CA LEU A 101 20.83 18.82 -26.35
C LEU A 101 20.15 17.74 -25.47
N GLU A 102 20.56 16.48 -25.66
CA GLU A 102 20.17 15.32 -24.85
C GLU A 102 20.39 15.52 -23.33
N SER A 103 19.52 14.88 -22.54
CA SER A 103 19.51 14.74 -21.06
C SER A 103 18.71 15.76 -20.23
N SER A 104 17.42 15.94 -20.54
CA SER A 104 16.49 16.49 -19.54
C SER A 104 16.09 15.37 -18.56
N TRP A 105 16.59 15.41 -17.32
CA TRP A 105 16.17 14.51 -16.24
C TRP A 105 14.67 14.69 -16.00
N GLN A 106 13.86 13.68 -16.36
CA GLN A 106 12.41 13.67 -16.15
C GLN A 106 12.08 12.91 -14.85
N PRO A 107 11.75 13.59 -13.74
CA PRO A 107 11.54 12.94 -12.45
C PRO A 107 10.35 11.98 -12.48
N CYS A 108 9.33 12.24 -13.30
CA CYS A 108 8.16 11.38 -13.40
C CYS A 108 8.46 9.97 -13.93
N LYS A 109 9.53 9.80 -14.73
CA LYS A 109 10.00 8.46 -15.14
C LYS A 109 10.47 7.61 -13.96
N LEU A 110 10.84 8.22 -12.82
CA LEU A 110 11.17 7.53 -11.58
C LEU A 110 9.99 7.52 -10.60
N ILE A 111 9.36 8.68 -10.38
CA ILE A 111 8.34 8.85 -9.33
C ILE A 111 7.07 8.06 -9.61
N GLY A 112 6.61 8.00 -10.87
CA GLY A 112 5.38 7.26 -11.18
C GLY A 112 5.52 5.74 -11.02
N PRO A 113 6.60 5.08 -11.48
CA PRO A 113 6.84 3.67 -11.17
C PRO A 113 7.03 3.42 -9.67
N VAL A 114 7.59 4.36 -8.91
CA VAL A 114 7.66 4.25 -7.43
C VAL A 114 6.27 4.23 -6.82
N PHE A 115 5.36 5.11 -7.26
CA PHE A 115 3.98 5.12 -6.77
C PHE A 115 3.23 3.82 -7.10
N ALA A 116 3.27 3.39 -8.36
CA ALA A 116 2.60 2.16 -8.80
C ALA A 116 3.23 0.91 -8.15
N GLY A 117 4.57 0.83 -8.13
CA GLY A 117 5.32 -0.27 -7.53
C GLY A 117 5.05 -0.42 -6.04
N CYS A 118 5.08 0.67 -5.27
CA CYS A 118 4.76 0.61 -3.84
C CYS A 118 3.30 0.16 -3.60
N THR A 119 2.36 0.59 -4.44
CA THR A 119 0.97 0.11 -4.39
C THR A 119 0.89 -1.41 -4.56
N PHE A 120 1.55 -1.95 -5.59
CA PHE A 120 1.60 -3.39 -5.87
C PHE A 120 2.33 -4.18 -4.77
N VAL A 121 3.36 -3.60 -4.15
CA VAL A 121 4.02 -4.19 -2.98
C VAL A 121 3.05 -4.25 -1.81
N SER A 122 2.31 -3.18 -1.54
CA SER A 122 1.38 -3.10 -0.42
C SER A 122 0.27 -4.15 -0.52
N ILE A 123 -0.38 -4.28 -1.68
CA ILE A 123 -1.39 -5.33 -1.91
C ILE A 123 -0.80 -6.75 -1.85
N SER A 124 0.35 -6.99 -2.48
CA SER A 124 1.02 -8.31 -2.44
C SER A 124 1.37 -8.67 -1.00
N THR A 125 1.80 -7.70 -0.20
CA THR A 125 2.10 -7.87 1.21
C THR A 125 0.83 -8.19 2.03
N ILE A 126 -0.29 -7.52 1.78
CA ILE A 126 -1.59 -7.83 2.42
C ILE A 126 -2.06 -9.26 2.07
N PHE A 127 -1.92 -9.67 0.81
CA PHE A 127 -2.21 -11.03 0.38
C PHE A 127 -1.32 -12.05 1.12
N LEU A 128 -0.01 -11.82 1.19
CA LEU A 128 0.93 -12.67 1.91
C LEU A 128 0.63 -12.73 3.42
N MET A 129 0.23 -11.61 4.04
CA MET A 129 -0.23 -11.58 5.43
C MET A 129 -1.46 -12.47 5.62
N THR A 130 -2.38 -12.45 4.65
CA THR A 130 -3.61 -13.26 4.67
C THR A 130 -3.31 -14.74 4.50
N VAL A 131 -2.40 -15.11 3.60
CA VAL A 131 -1.92 -16.50 3.44
C VAL A 131 -1.22 -16.99 4.70
N GLU A 132 -0.33 -16.19 5.28
CA GLU A 132 0.38 -16.53 6.53
C GLU A 132 -0.60 -16.82 7.67
N ARG A 133 -1.65 -16.00 7.81
CA ARG A 133 -2.72 -16.25 8.78
C ARG A 133 -3.50 -17.52 8.49
N CYS A 134 -3.87 -17.74 7.24
CA CYS A 134 -4.62 -18.92 6.83
C CYS A 134 -3.84 -20.20 7.18
N VAL A 135 -2.55 -20.25 6.87
CA VAL A 135 -1.67 -21.38 7.25
C VAL A 135 -1.58 -21.52 8.77
N ALA A 136 -1.43 -20.42 9.51
CA ALA A 136 -1.39 -20.47 10.98
C ALA A 136 -2.69 -21.01 11.61
N ILE A 137 -3.85 -20.76 10.99
CA ILE A 137 -5.16 -21.21 11.46
C ILE A 137 -5.44 -22.67 11.05
N LEU A 138 -5.16 -23.02 9.78
CA LEU A 138 -5.49 -24.34 9.22
C LEU A 138 -4.45 -25.42 9.56
N LYS A 139 -3.17 -25.05 9.68
CA LYS A 139 -2.06 -25.98 9.91
C LYS A 139 -1.16 -25.49 11.05
N PRO A 140 -1.66 -25.34 12.28
CA PRO A 140 -0.90 -24.79 13.41
C PRO A 140 0.37 -25.59 13.71
N LEU A 141 0.32 -26.93 13.65
CA LEU A 141 1.46 -27.83 13.93
C LEU A 141 2.60 -27.74 12.91
N HIS A 142 2.29 -27.39 11.67
CA HIS A 142 3.28 -27.28 10.59
C HIS A 142 3.57 -25.82 10.24
N LYS A 143 3.06 -24.87 11.02
CA LYS A 143 3.21 -23.44 10.74
C LYS A 143 4.69 -23.07 10.59
N ASP A 144 5.51 -23.46 11.56
CA ASP A 144 6.92 -23.05 11.60
C ASP A 144 7.79 -23.79 10.56
N SER A 145 7.37 -24.99 10.13
CA SER A 145 8.03 -25.72 9.04
C SER A 145 7.61 -25.24 7.65
N ILE A 146 6.38 -24.73 7.50
CA ILE A 146 5.88 -24.16 6.24
C ILE A 146 6.38 -22.72 6.08
N LEU A 147 6.14 -21.86 7.07
CA LEU A 147 6.39 -20.42 7.07
C LEU A 147 7.73 -20.06 7.72
N THR A 148 8.81 -20.59 7.16
CA THR A 148 10.16 -20.29 7.65
C THR A 148 10.54 -18.84 7.36
N HIS A 149 11.39 -18.25 8.21
CA HIS A 149 11.88 -16.89 8.03
C HIS A 149 12.52 -16.65 6.65
N ARG A 150 13.33 -17.61 6.18
CA ARG A 150 13.99 -17.52 4.87
C ARG A 150 12.98 -17.46 3.72
N ARG A 151 11.94 -18.29 3.76
CA ARG A 151 10.88 -18.29 2.73
C ARG A 151 10.12 -16.98 2.72
N ILE A 152 9.78 -16.43 3.89
CA ILE A 152 9.05 -15.16 3.98
C ILE A 152 9.88 -14.00 3.46
N LEU A 153 11.17 -13.93 3.81
CA LEU A 153 12.07 -12.90 3.28
C LEU A 153 12.22 -13.02 1.75
N LEU A 154 12.34 -14.25 1.23
CA LEU A 154 12.36 -14.50 -0.21
C LEU A 154 11.06 -14.07 -0.89
N LEU A 155 9.89 -14.38 -0.32
CA LEU A 155 8.59 -13.94 -0.85
C LEU A 155 8.46 -12.41 -0.84
N ILE A 156 8.97 -11.74 0.19
CA ILE A 156 9.02 -10.27 0.23
C ILE A 156 9.87 -9.77 -0.93
N VAL A 157 11.12 -10.23 -1.08
CA VAL A 157 12.00 -9.79 -2.18
C VAL A 157 11.37 -10.04 -3.55
N LEU A 158 10.80 -11.22 -3.78
CA LEU A 158 10.10 -11.53 -5.03
C LEU A 158 8.90 -10.63 -5.26
N SER A 159 8.12 -10.31 -4.22
CA SER A 159 6.99 -9.39 -4.34
C SER A 159 7.44 -7.97 -4.70
N TRP A 160 8.56 -7.50 -4.15
CA TRP A 160 9.13 -6.20 -4.47
C TRP A 160 9.60 -6.15 -5.92
N VAL A 161 10.43 -7.11 -6.32
CA VAL A 161 10.94 -7.20 -7.70
C VAL A 161 9.78 -7.32 -8.69
N GLY A 162 8.85 -8.25 -8.46
CA GLY A 162 7.68 -8.44 -9.33
C GLY A 162 6.80 -7.20 -9.44
N SER A 163 6.58 -6.49 -8.33
CA SER A 163 5.78 -5.25 -8.28
C SER A 163 6.40 -4.11 -9.08
N PHE A 164 7.72 -3.89 -8.95
CA PHE A 164 8.40 -2.85 -9.72
C PHE A 164 8.56 -3.22 -11.20
N LEU A 165 8.77 -4.51 -11.52
CA LEU A 165 8.74 -4.99 -12.90
C LEU A 165 7.35 -4.76 -13.52
N LEU A 166 6.28 -5.03 -12.77
CA LEU A 166 4.91 -4.79 -13.21
C LEU A 166 4.67 -3.29 -13.44
N ALA A 167 5.11 -2.43 -12.52
CA ALA A 167 5.00 -0.97 -12.68
C ALA A 167 5.74 -0.46 -13.93
N LEU A 168 6.91 -1.02 -14.23
CA LEU A 168 7.69 -0.63 -15.41
C LEU A 168 7.20 -1.28 -16.72
N ALA A 169 6.34 -2.28 -16.66
CA ALA A 169 5.93 -3.08 -17.82
C ALA A 169 5.37 -2.23 -18.99
N PRO A 170 4.51 -1.21 -18.79
CA PRO A 170 4.02 -0.40 -19.90
C PRO A 170 5.13 0.37 -20.64
N LEU A 171 6.20 0.77 -19.94
CA LEU A 171 7.32 1.53 -20.51
C LEU A 171 8.31 0.63 -21.26
N ILE A 172 8.50 -0.60 -20.77
CA ILE A 172 9.45 -1.56 -21.36
C ILE A 172 8.81 -2.28 -22.55
N LEU A 173 7.54 -2.67 -22.42
CA LEU A 173 6.85 -3.49 -23.41
C LEU A 173 6.23 -2.67 -24.54
N THR A 174 6.08 -1.35 -24.36
CA THR A 174 5.50 -0.48 -25.37
C THR A 174 6.27 0.83 -25.49
N ASN A 175 6.51 1.27 -26.72
CA ASN A 175 7.10 2.59 -26.99
C ASN A 175 6.04 3.71 -27.04
N GLY A 176 4.82 3.42 -26.59
CA GLY A 176 3.66 4.30 -26.74
C GLY A 176 3.25 5.05 -25.49
N PHE A 177 3.90 4.81 -24.35
CA PHE A 177 3.62 5.48 -23.08
C PHE A 177 4.87 6.15 -22.53
N THR A 178 4.66 7.32 -21.92
CA THR A 178 5.63 8.02 -21.08
C THR A 178 4.98 8.31 -19.72
N LEU A 179 5.76 8.86 -18.79
CA LEU A 179 5.25 9.39 -17.54
C LEU A 179 5.38 10.90 -17.49
N GLU A 180 4.25 11.55 -17.29
CA GLU A 180 4.13 13.00 -17.22
C GLU A 180 3.39 13.41 -15.95
N TYR A 181 3.71 14.61 -15.48
CA TYR A 181 2.98 15.18 -14.35
C TYR A 181 1.58 15.61 -14.80
N ASN A 182 0.55 15.13 -14.11
CA ASN A 182 -0.83 15.47 -14.43
C ASN A 182 -1.37 16.48 -13.42
N GLU A 183 -1.73 17.67 -13.90
CA GLU A 183 -2.29 18.78 -13.10
C GLU A 183 -3.55 18.43 -12.32
N CYS A 184 -4.40 17.56 -12.88
CA CYS A 184 -5.66 17.19 -12.27
C CYS A 184 -5.44 16.31 -11.05
N SER A 185 -4.62 15.26 -11.18
CA SER A 185 -4.31 14.36 -10.06
C SER A 185 -3.20 14.89 -9.15
N ARG A 186 -2.39 15.86 -9.62
CA ARG A 186 -1.17 16.34 -8.96
C ARG A 186 -0.16 15.23 -8.69
N MET A 187 -0.02 14.32 -9.65
CA MET A 187 0.83 13.14 -9.58
C MET A 187 1.36 12.77 -10.96
N CYS A 188 2.47 12.02 -10.99
CA CYS A 188 3.02 11.47 -12.22
C CYS A 188 2.16 10.29 -12.72
N ASN A 189 1.60 10.44 -13.92
CA ASN A 189 0.71 9.46 -14.54
C ASN A 189 1.29 8.95 -15.87
N TYR A 190 0.84 7.76 -16.26
CA TYR A 190 1.09 7.23 -17.60
C TYR A 190 0.30 8.03 -18.63
N ALA A 191 1.01 8.61 -19.59
CA ALA A 191 0.46 9.39 -20.69
C ALA A 191 0.84 8.74 -22.03
N PRO A 192 -0.08 8.67 -23.01
CA PRO A 192 0.26 8.16 -24.34
C PRO A 192 1.14 9.15 -25.10
N LEU A 193 2.18 8.66 -25.79
CA LEU A 193 2.98 9.47 -26.72
C LEU A 193 2.12 9.86 -27.94
N TRP A 194 1.92 11.17 -28.17
CA TRP A 194 1.18 11.69 -29.30
C TRP A 194 2.11 11.91 -30.51
N ASP A 195 2.09 10.97 -31.45
CA ASP A 195 2.94 10.99 -32.65
C ASP A 195 2.14 11.39 -33.92
N GLY A 196 1.11 12.25 -33.76
CA GLY A 196 0.26 12.72 -34.87
C GLY A 196 -0.70 11.67 -35.47
N LYS A 197 -0.74 10.45 -34.92
CA LYS A 197 -1.68 9.37 -35.29
C LYS A 197 -2.78 9.25 -34.24
N PRO A 198 -3.99 8.76 -34.61
CA PRO A 198 -5.04 8.50 -33.62
C PRO A 198 -4.49 7.65 -32.47
N PRO A 199 -4.91 7.91 -31.21
CA PRO A 199 -4.40 7.20 -30.06
C PRO A 199 -4.57 5.70 -30.33
N PRO A 200 -3.49 4.90 -30.23
CA PRO A 200 -3.61 3.49 -30.52
C PRO A 200 -4.64 2.88 -29.54
N PRO A 201 -5.37 1.82 -29.92
CA PRO A 201 -6.22 1.03 -29.01
C PRO A 201 -5.41 0.27 -27.92
N LYS A 202 -4.19 0.73 -27.61
CA LYS A 202 -3.18 0.12 -26.73
C LYS A 202 -3.25 0.62 -25.27
N GLY A 203 -4.28 1.41 -24.91
CA GLY A 203 -4.63 1.70 -23.51
C GLY A 203 -4.83 0.45 -22.65
N ASN A 204 -5.13 -0.68 -23.29
CA ASN A 204 -5.35 -1.98 -22.64
C ASN A 204 -4.18 -2.45 -21.76
N ILE A 205 -2.93 -2.04 -22.04
CA ILE A 205 -1.80 -2.43 -21.18
C ILE A 205 -1.93 -1.85 -19.76
N LEU A 206 -2.55 -0.67 -19.60
CA LEU A 206 -2.80 -0.08 -18.29
C LEU A 206 -3.89 -0.84 -17.51
N LEU A 207 -4.74 -1.64 -18.18
CA LEU A 207 -5.70 -2.53 -17.50
C LEU A 207 -5.00 -3.68 -16.76
N LEU A 208 -3.72 -3.93 -17.05
CA LEU A 208 -2.92 -4.89 -16.30
C LEU A 208 -2.87 -4.54 -14.80
N PHE A 209 -2.85 -3.25 -14.46
CA PHE A 209 -2.80 -2.78 -13.07
C PHE A 209 -4.07 -3.13 -12.30
N PRO A 210 -5.28 -2.64 -12.67
CA PRO A 210 -6.50 -3.05 -11.99
C PRO A 210 -6.80 -4.54 -12.12
N ALA A 211 -6.40 -5.21 -13.20
CA ALA A 211 -6.55 -6.67 -13.30
C ALA A 211 -5.73 -7.40 -12.23
N PHE A 212 -4.45 -7.04 -12.07
CA PHE A 212 -3.59 -7.61 -11.03
C PHE A 212 -4.14 -7.32 -9.64
N ASP A 213 -4.48 -6.07 -9.36
CA ASP A 213 -4.94 -5.66 -8.04
C ASP A 213 -6.29 -6.28 -7.66
N LEU A 214 -7.28 -6.25 -8.56
CA LEU A 214 -8.58 -6.87 -8.29
C LEU A 214 -8.47 -8.38 -8.16
N THR A 215 -7.57 -9.03 -8.90
CA THR A 215 -7.31 -10.47 -8.76
C THR A 215 -6.73 -10.78 -7.38
N LEU A 216 -5.71 -10.05 -6.94
CA LEU A 216 -5.11 -10.24 -5.62
C LEU A 216 -6.09 -9.88 -4.49
N LEU A 217 -6.90 -8.83 -4.62
CA LEU A 217 -7.93 -8.50 -3.64
C LEU A 217 -9.00 -9.60 -3.59
N GLY A 218 -9.44 -10.10 -4.74
CA GLY A 218 -10.38 -11.22 -4.83
C GLY A 218 -9.85 -12.46 -4.13
N LEU A 219 -8.61 -12.86 -4.43
CA LEU A 219 -7.95 -13.97 -3.74
C LEU A 219 -7.80 -13.72 -2.24
N THR A 220 -7.44 -12.51 -1.83
CA THR A 220 -7.33 -12.11 -0.42
C THR A 220 -8.67 -12.23 0.30
N LEU A 221 -9.76 -11.79 -0.31
CA LEU A 221 -11.11 -11.91 0.23
C LEU A 221 -11.52 -13.38 0.38
N VAL A 222 -11.27 -14.21 -0.64
CA VAL A 222 -11.55 -15.65 -0.59
C VAL A 222 -10.79 -16.30 0.57
N VAL A 223 -9.48 -16.06 0.70
CA VAL A 223 -8.66 -16.63 1.77
C VAL A 223 -9.10 -16.14 3.15
N ASN A 224 -9.49 -14.86 3.28
CA ASN A 224 -10.06 -14.33 4.52
C ASN A 224 -11.38 -15.03 4.88
N VAL A 225 -12.29 -15.20 3.92
CA VAL A 225 -13.56 -15.93 4.13
C VAL A 225 -13.29 -17.38 4.53
N MET A 226 -12.36 -18.07 3.88
CA MET A 226 -11.93 -19.43 4.26
C MET A 226 -11.38 -19.48 5.69
N SER A 227 -10.58 -18.48 6.09
CA SER A 227 -10.04 -18.38 7.44
C SER A 227 -11.14 -18.17 8.48
N PHE A 228 -12.09 -17.27 8.24
CA PHE A 228 -13.21 -17.01 9.14
C PHE A 228 -14.18 -18.20 9.25
N THR A 229 -14.52 -18.83 8.12
CA THR A 229 -15.40 -20.00 8.10
C THR A 229 -14.77 -21.17 8.84
N SER A 230 -13.46 -21.39 8.67
CA SER A 230 -12.70 -22.39 9.42
C SER A 230 -12.72 -22.11 10.92
N ILE A 231 -12.47 -20.86 11.35
CA ILE A 231 -12.57 -20.46 12.76
C ILE A 231 -13.98 -20.74 13.32
N ARG A 232 -15.03 -20.39 12.57
CA ARG A 232 -16.43 -20.62 12.99
C ARG A 232 -16.72 -22.11 13.14
N ARG A 233 -16.30 -22.94 12.18
CA ARG A 233 -16.45 -24.40 12.24
C ARG A 233 -15.74 -25.00 13.46
N TYR A 234 -14.50 -24.56 13.74
CA TYR A 234 -13.78 -24.98 14.94
C TYR A 234 -14.50 -24.57 16.22
N SER A 235 -15.03 -23.34 16.29
CA SER A 235 -15.79 -22.88 17.44
C SER A 235 -17.10 -23.65 17.64
N GLN A 236 -17.82 -23.96 16.56
CA GLN A 236 -19.09 -24.70 16.61
C GLN A 236 -18.88 -26.15 17.02
N LYS A 237 -17.92 -26.86 16.41
CA LYS A 237 -17.57 -28.24 16.78
C LYS A 237 -17.23 -28.37 18.26
N ARG A 238 -16.57 -27.34 18.82
CA ARG A 238 -16.25 -27.30 20.25
C ARG A 238 -17.47 -27.04 21.15
N LYS A 239 -18.40 -26.17 20.74
CA LYS A 239 -19.66 -25.97 21.50
C LYS A 239 -20.44 -27.28 21.62
N LEU A 240 -20.56 -28.01 20.51
CA LEU A 240 -21.21 -29.33 20.49
C LEU A 240 -20.51 -30.35 21.39
N LEU A 241 -19.17 -30.38 21.40
CA LEU A 241 -18.41 -31.26 22.31
C LEU A 241 -18.51 -30.84 23.78
N ALA A 242 -18.68 -29.55 24.08
CA ALA A 242 -18.85 -29.04 25.44
C ALA A 242 -20.27 -29.28 25.98
N GLU A 243 -21.30 -29.17 25.14
CA GLU A 243 -22.70 -29.42 25.48
C GLU A 243 -23.02 -30.93 25.53
N GLY A 244 -22.35 -31.76 24.72
CA GLY A 244 -22.43 -33.22 24.80
C GLY A 244 -21.62 -33.84 25.95
N GLY A 245 -20.86 -33.03 26.70
CA GLY A 245 -19.96 -33.46 27.78
C GLY A 245 -20.53 -33.29 29.20
N LEU A 246 -21.85 -33.40 29.38
CA LEU A 246 -22.42 -33.57 30.72
C LEU A 246 -22.19 -35.01 31.21
N GLY A 247 -21.06 -35.23 31.86
CA GLY A 247 -20.77 -36.44 32.64
C GLY A 247 -19.55 -37.20 32.14
N GLY A 248 -18.39 -36.95 32.76
CA GLY A 248 -17.21 -37.76 32.51
C GLY A 248 -15.92 -37.05 32.86
N ASP A 249 -15.55 -37.17 34.13
CA ASP A 249 -14.24 -37.04 34.76
C ASP A 249 -13.07 -36.29 34.10
N SER A 250 -12.48 -35.47 34.97
CA SER A 250 -11.09 -35.06 34.97
C SER A 250 -10.10 -36.15 34.50
N SER A 251 -9.09 -35.70 33.74
CA SER A 251 -7.86 -36.39 33.35
C SER A 251 -7.85 -37.13 32.00
N THR A 252 -7.55 -36.39 30.93
CA THR A 252 -6.55 -36.79 29.91
C THR A 252 -6.16 -35.56 29.10
N GLY A 253 -4.87 -35.24 29.11
CA GLY A 253 -4.25 -34.02 28.57
C GLY A 253 -4.19 -33.92 27.06
N GLY A 254 -5.31 -34.09 26.36
CA GLY A 254 -5.42 -33.72 24.95
C GLY A 254 -5.57 -32.21 24.82
N CYS A 255 -4.47 -31.48 24.60
CA CYS A 255 -4.53 -30.06 24.27
C CYS A 255 -5.26 -29.90 22.92
N SER A 256 -6.59 -29.80 22.96
CA SER A 256 -7.41 -29.52 21.78
C SER A 256 -7.07 -28.10 21.33
N GLN A 257 -6.14 -28.02 20.37
CA GLN A 257 -5.47 -26.79 19.96
C GLN A 257 -6.49 -25.70 19.63
N ARG A 258 -6.61 -24.75 20.55
CA ARG A 258 -7.43 -23.56 20.40
C ARG A 258 -6.72 -22.65 19.40
N PRO A 259 -7.37 -22.17 18.31
CA PRO A 259 -6.95 -20.91 17.70
C PRO A 259 -6.92 -19.89 18.83
N SER A 260 -5.77 -19.26 19.08
CA SER A 260 -5.68 -18.32 20.19
C SER A 260 -6.66 -17.17 19.95
N PHE A 261 -7.24 -16.59 20.99
CA PHE A 261 -8.00 -15.33 20.87
C PHE A 261 -7.17 -14.24 20.14
N SER A 262 -5.84 -14.32 20.27
CA SER A 262 -4.89 -13.49 19.52
C SER A 262 -4.97 -13.72 18.00
N ASP A 263 -5.16 -14.97 17.54
CA ASP A 263 -5.19 -15.30 16.12
C ASP A 263 -6.50 -14.85 15.46
N ILE A 264 -7.62 -14.97 16.17
CA ILE A 264 -8.93 -14.45 15.73
C ILE A 264 -8.87 -12.92 15.58
N LYS A 265 -8.27 -12.23 16.57
CA LYS A 265 -8.11 -10.78 16.53
C LYS A 265 -7.19 -10.34 15.39
N ALA A 266 -6.13 -11.09 15.12
CA ALA A 266 -5.21 -10.83 14.01
C ALA A 266 -5.90 -11.03 12.64
N ALA A 267 -6.68 -12.10 12.46
CA ALA A 267 -7.46 -12.34 11.25
C ALA A 267 -8.50 -11.23 11.01
N LYS A 268 -9.19 -10.77 12.06
CA LYS A 268 -10.09 -9.61 11.99
C LYS A 268 -9.37 -8.34 11.55
N THR A 269 -8.16 -8.12 12.05
CA THR A 269 -7.36 -6.94 11.68
C THR A 269 -6.97 -6.99 10.20
N ILE A 270 -6.58 -8.16 9.69
CA ILE A 270 -6.24 -8.35 8.27
C ILE A 270 -7.45 -8.22 7.35
N GLY A 271 -8.63 -8.69 7.76
CA GLY A 271 -9.87 -8.43 7.04
C GLY A 271 -10.21 -6.94 6.94
N ILE A 272 -9.97 -6.17 8.01
CA ILE A 272 -10.16 -4.71 8.01
C ILE A 272 -9.13 -4.02 7.10
N LEU A 273 -7.87 -4.42 7.14
CA LEU A 273 -6.82 -3.91 6.25
C LEU A 273 -7.17 -4.17 4.78
N THR A 274 -7.62 -5.39 4.47
CA THR A 274 -8.05 -5.77 3.12
C THR A 274 -9.19 -4.87 2.66
N PHE A 275 -10.22 -4.67 3.51
CA PHE A 275 -11.35 -3.80 3.18
C PHE A 275 -10.93 -2.34 2.96
N ALA A 276 -10.08 -1.80 3.84
CA ALA A 276 -9.57 -0.42 3.71
C ALA A 276 -8.79 -0.24 2.39
N PHE A 277 -7.91 -1.18 2.06
CA PHE A 277 -7.18 -1.16 0.79
C PHE A 277 -8.14 -1.22 -0.40
N THR A 278 -9.09 -2.18 -0.42
CA THR A 278 -10.08 -2.30 -1.49
C THR A 278 -10.87 -1.00 -1.70
N ALA A 279 -11.36 -0.41 -0.61
CA ALA A 279 -12.12 0.84 -0.68
C ALA A 279 -11.27 2.00 -1.23
N SER A 280 -9.98 2.03 -0.86
CA SER A 280 -9.05 3.07 -1.34
C SER A 280 -8.61 2.90 -2.79
N PHE A 281 -8.53 1.65 -3.26
CA PHE A 281 -8.08 1.30 -4.60
C PHE A 281 -9.19 1.42 -5.65
N PHE A 282 -10.44 1.15 -5.24
CA PHE A 282 -11.59 1.15 -6.16
C PHE A 282 -11.72 2.43 -7.01
N PRO A 283 -11.56 3.66 -6.46
CA PRO A 283 -11.57 4.88 -7.27
C PRO A 283 -10.50 4.91 -8.39
N ILE A 284 -9.27 4.44 -8.11
CA ILE A 284 -8.21 4.36 -9.13
C ILE A 284 -8.59 3.35 -10.22
N ALA A 285 -9.10 2.17 -9.83
CA ALA A 285 -9.50 1.16 -10.81
C ALA A 285 -10.57 1.71 -11.77
N VAL A 286 -11.55 2.43 -11.24
CA VAL A 286 -12.59 3.10 -12.02
C VAL A 286 -11.99 4.17 -12.93
N PHE A 287 -11.07 5.01 -12.42
CA PHE A 287 -10.38 6.03 -13.20
C PHE A 287 -9.60 5.44 -14.38
N VAL A 288 -8.81 4.39 -14.16
CA VAL A 288 -8.03 3.72 -15.21
C VAL A 288 -8.97 3.15 -16.28
N LEU A 289 -10.04 2.47 -15.88
CA LEU A 289 -11.04 1.95 -16.82
C LEU A 289 -11.69 3.08 -17.64
N GLY A 290 -12.09 4.16 -16.98
CA GLY A 290 -12.66 5.34 -17.63
C GLY A 290 -11.73 5.94 -18.68
N ASN A 291 -10.45 6.10 -18.34
CA ASN A 291 -9.45 6.62 -19.28
C ASN A 291 -9.23 5.71 -20.49
N VAL A 292 -9.19 4.39 -20.29
CA VAL A 292 -9.03 3.43 -21.41
C VAL A 292 -10.25 3.46 -22.34
N VAL A 293 -11.44 3.73 -21.81
CA VAL A 293 -12.68 3.92 -22.60
C VAL A 293 -12.74 5.31 -23.27
N GLY A 294 -11.86 6.24 -22.87
CA GLY A 294 -11.73 7.56 -23.49
C GLY A 294 -12.34 8.72 -22.68
N TYR A 295 -12.77 8.49 -21.44
CA TYR A 295 -13.25 9.55 -20.56
C TYR A 295 -12.08 10.35 -19.96
N GLN A 296 -12.31 11.64 -19.72
CA GLN A 296 -11.35 12.54 -19.05
C GLN A 296 -11.97 13.06 -17.76
N TRP A 297 -11.51 12.58 -16.61
CA TRP A 297 -12.09 12.93 -15.31
C TRP A 297 -11.12 13.70 -14.40
N CYS A 298 -10.94 14.99 -14.69
CA CYS A 298 -10.00 15.84 -13.96
C CYS A 298 -10.28 15.87 -12.44
N ASN A 299 -11.49 16.27 -12.02
CA ASN A 299 -11.84 16.36 -10.60
C ASN A 299 -11.76 15.01 -9.87
N PHE A 300 -12.23 13.94 -10.51
CA PHE A 300 -12.22 12.60 -9.94
C PHE A 300 -10.81 12.04 -9.78
N SER A 301 -9.89 12.37 -10.70
CA SER A 301 -8.51 11.89 -10.66
C SER A 301 -7.79 12.32 -9.38
N PHE A 302 -8.01 13.55 -8.91
CA PHE A 302 -7.47 14.00 -7.62
C PHE A 302 -7.93 13.06 -6.49
N PHE A 303 -9.24 12.90 -6.32
CA PHE A 303 -9.76 12.04 -5.26
C PHE A 303 -9.26 10.60 -5.39
N ALA A 304 -9.21 10.04 -6.60
CA ALA A 304 -8.77 8.67 -6.81
C ALA A 304 -7.33 8.43 -6.34
N PHE A 305 -6.39 9.29 -6.74
CA PHE A 305 -4.98 9.17 -6.37
C PHE A 305 -4.73 9.45 -4.88
N TRP A 306 -5.37 10.48 -4.34
CA TRP A 306 -5.14 10.89 -2.96
C TRP A 306 -5.85 10.02 -1.93
N ILE A 307 -6.99 9.41 -2.27
CA ILE A 307 -7.63 8.37 -1.45
C ILE A 307 -6.72 7.14 -1.37
N LEU A 308 -6.17 6.67 -2.48
CA LEU A 308 -5.22 5.55 -2.48
C LEU A 308 -3.97 5.89 -1.67
N THR A 309 -3.41 7.08 -1.87
CA THR A 309 -2.21 7.53 -1.12
C THR A 309 -2.46 7.56 0.38
N SER A 310 -3.65 8.01 0.79
CA SER A 310 -4.06 8.07 2.21
C SER A 310 -4.17 6.70 2.87
N ASN A 311 -4.35 5.62 2.10
CA ASN A 311 -4.38 4.25 2.63
C ASN A 311 -3.10 3.89 3.40
N SER A 312 -1.96 4.47 3.01
CA SER A 312 -0.67 4.34 3.70
C SER A 312 -0.74 4.76 5.18
N CYS A 313 -1.59 5.74 5.52
CA CYS A 313 -1.87 6.14 6.91
C CYS A 313 -2.87 5.20 7.59
N CYS A 314 -3.90 4.75 6.86
CA CYS A 314 -4.93 3.86 7.38
C CYS A 314 -4.33 2.58 7.98
N ASN A 315 -3.27 2.04 7.37
CA ASN A 315 -2.54 0.88 7.88
C ASN A 315 -2.05 1.08 9.31
N VAL A 316 -1.38 2.21 9.58
CA VAL A 316 -0.84 2.57 10.90
C VAL A 316 -1.96 2.76 11.92
N ILE A 317 -3.05 3.43 11.53
CA ILE A 317 -4.22 3.65 12.39
C ILE A 317 -4.88 2.31 12.75
N ILE A 318 -5.01 1.41 11.79
CA ILE A 318 -5.58 0.07 12.04
C ILE A 318 -4.70 -0.70 13.02
N TYR A 319 -3.37 -0.66 12.86
CA TYR A 319 -2.44 -1.30 13.80
C TYR A 319 -2.52 -0.67 15.19
N SER A 320 -2.53 0.66 15.29
CA SER A 320 -2.57 1.37 16.58
C SER A 320 -3.84 1.07 17.37
N VAL A 321 -5.00 0.90 16.71
CA VAL A 321 -6.26 0.59 17.39
C VAL A 321 -6.40 -0.90 17.70
N ARG A 322 -6.03 -1.78 16.76
CA ARG A 322 -6.39 -3.21 16.83
C ARG A 322 -5.25 -4.10 17.33
N ASP A 323 -4.00 -3.76 17.02
CA ASP A 323 -2.86 -4.62 17.34
C ASP A 323 -2.33 -4.33 18.75
N GLN A 324 -2.61 -5.26 19.67
CA GLN A 324 -2.12 -5.18 21.05
C GLN A 324 -0.58 -5.21 21.13
N ARG A 325 0.09 -5.93 20.23
CA ARG A 325 1.55 -6.01 20.19
C ARG A 325 2.12 -4.66 19.77
N PHE A 326 1.52 -4.05 18.75
CA PHE A 326 1.89 -2.70 18.33
C PHE A 326 1.73 -1.69 19.46
N ARG A 327 0.56 -1.63 20.11
CA ARG A 327 0.33 -0.71 21.25
C ARG A 327 1.32 -0.91 22.40
N LYS A 328 1.66 -2.16 22.73
CA LYS A 328 2.68 -2.46 23.75
C LYS A 328 4.06 -1.98 23.32
N GLY A 329 4.44 -2.22 22.06
CA GLY A 329 5.71 -1.74 21.51
C GLY A 329 5.83 -0.22 21.49
N VAL A 330 4.76 0.48 21.09
CA VAL A 330 4.65 1.94 21.15
C VAL A 330 4.80 2.42 22.60
N ALA A 331 4.08 1.82 23.54
CA ALA A 331 4.19 2.19 24.95
C ALA A 331 5.62 1.99 25.50
N VAL A 332 6.32 0.93 25.12
CA VAL A 332 7.72 0.71 25.52
C VAL A 332 8.65 1.73 24.87
N LEU A 333 8.42 2.08 23.59
CA LEU A 333 9.22 3.07 22.88
C LEU A 333 9.13 4.46 23.54
N PHE A 334 7.93 4.86 23.98
CA PHE A 334 7.69 6.15 24.63
C PHE A 334 7.90 6.14 26.15
N ARG A 335 7.93 4.97 26.81
CA ARG A 335 8.23 4.82 28.25
C ARG A 335 9.70 4.53 28.55
N LYS A 336 10.62 4.65 27.58
CA LYS A 336 12.05 4.54 27.89
C LYS A 336 12.48 5.72 28.77
N GLU A 337 12.35 5.53 30.08
CA GLU A 337 13.23 6.13 31.08
C GLU A 337 14.69 5.74 30.77
N PRO A 338 15.68 6.59 31.10
CA PRO A 338 17.09 6.33 30.86
C PRO A 338 17.52 5.03 31.56
N VAL A 339 18.26 4.21 30.83
CA VAL A 339 18.88 2.98 31.35
C VAL A 339 19.78 3.37 32.53
N PRO A 340 19.52 2.91 33.77
CA PRO A 340 20.49 3.08 34.84
C PRO A 340 21.75 2.28 34.46
N PRO A 341 22.96 2.86 34.60
CA PRO A 341 24.19 2.14 34.31
C PRO A 341 24.25 0.88 35.16
N HIS A 342 24.58 -0.24 34.51
CA HIS A 342 24.80 -1.53 35.15
C HIS A 342 25.64 -1.38 36.41
N GLY A 343 25.16 -1.96 37.50
CA GLY A 343 25.90 -2.05 38.75
C GLY A 343 27.23 -2.77 38.55
N GLU A 344 28.29 -2.12 39.03
CA GLU A 344 29.50 -2.81 39.46
C GLU A 344 29.12 -3.79 40.58
N LYS A 345 29.38 -5.07 40.34
CA LYS A 345 29.57 -6.05 41.39
C LYS A 345 30.97 -5.82 41.97
N ILE A 346 31.04 -5.48 43.25
CA ILE A 346 32.14 -5.91 44.14
C ILE A 346 31.48 -6.66 45.29
#